data_AF-A0A9Q1IS29-F1
#
_entry.id   AF-A0A9Q1IS29-F1
#
_cell.length_a   1.000
_cell.length_b   1.000
_cell.length_c   1.000
_cell.angle_alpha   90.00
_cell.angle_beta   90.00
_cell.angle_gamma   90.00
#
_symmetry.space_group_name_H-M   'P 1'
#
loop_
_entity.id
_entity.type
_entity.pdbx_description
1 polymer ?
#
loop_
_entity_poly.entity_id
_entity_poly.type
_entity_poly.pdbx_seq_one_letter_code
_entity_poly.pdbx_strand_id
1 'polypeptide(L)'
;MGWIRTLAALTGTQIPLIKITKPVIQPPLIELYKTGPSLVPMSITVKTIRTSAQHEQGKTCIGEAGDKMQEAEGLSVWRKTETILAVQTIIFYEDKNFQGRSYDCDADCADMHSHFSRCNSIRVESGCWVLYERPNYAGYQYVLTRGEYPEYQRWMGYNDTIRSCRTFSYTSGGPYRMRVYERPDFQGQMMEFNEDCESVQDRFRSRDIYSCNVMDGYWTLYEHPSYRGRQYFMRPGEYRKFSDWGATCATTGSFRRITDF
;
A
#
# COMPACT_ATOMS: atom_id res chain seq x y z
N MET A 1 20.16 -29.25 -27.21
CA MET A 1 21.24 -29.60 -28.17
C MET A 1 20.63 -29.54 -29.56
N GLY A 2 20.87 -28.46 -30.30
CA GLY A 2 20.37 -28.30 -31.66
C GLY A 2 21.32 -27.39 -32.40
N TRP A 3 21.99 -27.90 -33.43
CA TRP A 3 22.97 -27.18 -34.24
C TRP A 3 22.25 -26.64 -35.48
N ILE A 4 22.26 -25.32 -35.68
CA ILE A 4 21.91 -24.73 -36.97
C ILE A 4 23.20 -24.65 -37.78
N ARG A 5 23.27 -25.41 -38.89
CA ARG A 5 24.33 -25.28 -39.89
C ARG A 5 23.88 -24.23 -40.92
N THR A 6 24.67 -23.17 -41.09
CA THR A 6 24.61 -22.32 -42.29
C THR A 6 25.97 -22.37 -42.97
N LEU A 7 25.97 -22.82 -44.22
CA LEU A 7 27.10 -22.78 -45.13
C LEU A 7 27.30 -21.33 -45.61
N ALA A 8 28.48 -20.78 -45.38
CA ALA A 8 29.06 -19.74 -46.23
C ALA A 8 30.59 -19.85 -46.14
N ALA A 9 31.21 -20.30 -47.23
CA ALA A 9 32.64 -20.15 -47.46
C ALA A 9 32.86 -18.92 -48.36
N LEU A 10 34.05 -18.34 -48.26
CA LEU A 10 34.65 -17.27 -49.10
C LEU A 10 34.59 -15.84 -48.54
N THR A 11 35.08 -15.64 -47.32
CA THR A 11 36.16 -14.67 -47.04
C THR A 11 36.91 -15.21 -45.81
N GLY A 12 38.23 -15.35 -45.88
CA GLY A 12 39.06 -15.97 -44.85
C GLY A 12 39.25 -15.10 -43.60
N THR A 13 38.16 -14.75 -42.90
CA THR A 13 38.18 -13.94 -41.68
C THR A 13 37.53 -14.71 -40.53
N GLN A 14 38.32 -15.04 -39.51
CA GLN A 14 37.85 -15.58 -38.24
C GLN A 14 37.08 -14.49 -37.48
N ILE A 15 35.79 -14.73 -37.21
CA ILE A 15 35.01 -13.96 -36.23
C ILE A 15 35.17 -14.66 -34.87
N PRO A 16 35.56 -13.98 -33.79
CA PRO A 16 35.59 -14.60 -32.46
C PRO A 16 34.16 -14.96 -32.02
N LEU A 17 33.97 -16.20 -31.57
CA LEU A 17 32.74 -16.64 -30.92
C LEU A 17 32.57 -15.90 -29.59
N ILE A 18 31.64 -14.96 -29.52
CA ILE A 18 31.19 -14.38 -28.24
C ILE A 18 30.30 -15.43 -27.55
N LYS A 19 30.79 -16.00 -26.44
CA LYS A 19 29.99 -16.83 -25.55
C LYS A 19 29.03 -15.94 -24.78
N ILE A 20 27.76 -15.89 -25.20
CA ILE A 20 26.68 -15.38 -24.34
C ILE A 20 26.28 -16.53 -23.41
N THR A 21 26.90 -16.60 -22.23
CA THR A 21 26.38 -17.44 -21.14
C THR A 21 25.05 -16.85 -20.68
N LYS A 22 23.94 -17.57 -20.89
CA LYS A 22 22.65 -17.21 -20.29
C LYS A 22 22.85 -17.05 -18.78
N PRO A 23 22.31 -16.00 -18.13
CA PRO A 23 22.34 -15.93 -16.68
C PRO A 23 21.60 -17.14 -16.12
N VAL A 24 22.31 -17.98 -15.36
CA VAL A 24 21.70 -19.05 -14.58
C VAL A 24 21.04 -18.38 -13.39
N ILE A 25 19.77 -18.06 -13.52
CA ILE A 25 18.95 -17.62 -12.39
C ILE A 25 18.70 -18.87 -11.54
N GLN A 26 19.40 -18.98 -10.41
CA GLN A 26 19.02 -19.97 -9.40
C GLN A 26 17.69 -19.52 -8.76
N PRO A 27 16.73 -20.43 -8.57
CA PRO A 27 15.52 -20.11 -7.83
C PRO A 27 15.89 -19.69 -6.39
N PRO A 28 15.19 -18.73 -5.77
CA PRO A 28 15.43 -18.38 -4.38
C PRO A 28 15.17 -19.61 -3.49
N LEU A 29 16.09 -19.88 -2.56
CA LEU A 29 15.89 -20.89 -1.52
C LEU A 29 14.78 -20.41 -0.59
N ILE A 30 13.67 -21.15 -0.56
CA ILE A 30 12.57 -20.92 0.37
C ILE A 30 12.93 -21.62 1.68
N GLU A 31 13.46 -20.88 2.66
CA GLU A 31 13.60 -21.41 4.03
C GLU A 31 12.28 -21.26 4.79
N LEU A 32 11.51 -22.35 4.89
CA LEU A 32 10.32 -22.44 5.73
C LEU A 32 10.75 -22.77 7.17
N TYR A 33 10.88 -21.77 8.05
CA TYR A 33 11.05 -22.03 9.48
C TYR A 33 9.69 -22.19 10.15
N LYS A 34 9.39 -23.40 10.64
CA LYS A 34 8.25 -23.65 11.54
C LYS A 34 8.63 -23.20 12.95
N THR A 35 8.00 -22.15 13.47
CA THR A 35 8.02 -21.81 14.90
C THR A 35 6.64 -21.93 15.51
N GLY A 36 6.36 -23.08 16.15
CA GLY A 36 5.38 -23.24 17.23
C GLY A 36 3.89 -22.98 16.95
N PRO A 37 2.99 -23.37 17.89
CA PRO A 37 1.55 -23.28 17.71
C PRO A 37 1.02 -21.93 18.25
N SER A 38 1.20 -20.86 17.50
CA SER A 38 0.40 -19.65 17.69
C SER A 38 0.25 -18.94 16.35
N LEU A 39 -1.00 -18.70 15.94
CA LEU A 39 -1.35 -18.06 14.68
C LEU A 39 -0.84 -16.61 14.66
N VAL A 40 0.34 -16.40 14.05
CA VAL A 40 0.86 -15.08 13.66
C VAL A 40 1.04 -15.12 12.14
N PRO A 41 0.67 -14.06 11.38
CA PRO A 41 0.90 -14.03 9.94
C PRO A 41 2.40 -14.12 9.65
N MET A 42 2.82 -15.07 8.80
CA MET A 42 4.21 -15.19 8.35
C MET A 42 4.59 -13.98 7.49
N SER A 43 5.61 -13.23 7.88
CA SER A 43 6.27 -12.27 7.00
C SER A 43 7.22 -13.01 6.05
N ILE A 44 6.96 -12.95 4.74
CA ILE A 44 7.85 -13.47 3.70
C ILE A 44 8.87 -12.38 3.35
N THR A 45 10.15 -12.57 3.70
CA THR A 45 11.22 -11.67 3.27
C THR A 45 11.91 -12.25 2.02
N VAL A 46 11.77 -11.58 0.87
CA VAL A 46 12.52 -11.92 -0.35
C VAL A 46 13.76 -11.03 -0.43
N LYS A 47 14.96 -11.62 -0.31
CA LYS A 47 16.23 -10.89 -0.54
C LYS A 47 16.57 -10.90 -2.03
N THR A 48 16.60 -9.73 -2.65
CA THR A 48 17.07 -9.54 -4.03
C THR A 48 18.61 -9.48 -4.04
N ILE A 49 19.27 -10.45 -4.69
CA ILE A 49 20.72 -10.41 -4.93
C ILE A 49 20.97 -9.63 -6.23
N ARG A 50 21.65 -8.48 -6.17
CA ARG A 50 22.14 -7.76 -7.36
C ARG A 50 23.57 -8.20 -7.67
N THR A 51 23.81 -8.73 -8.86
CA THR A 51 25.17 -8.91 -9.40
C THR A 51 25.50 -7.77 -10.35
N SER A 52 26.57 -7.02 -10.07
CA SER A 52 27.13 -6.00 -10.97
C SER A 52 27.98 -6.65 -12.08
N ALA A 53 27.76 -6.28 -13.35
CA ALA A 53 28.65 -6.62 -14.45
C ALA A 53 29.71 -5.51 -14.62
N GLN A 54 31.00 -5.88 -14.74
CA GLN A 54 32.07 -4.95 -15.11
C GLN A 54 32.23 -4.89 -16.64
N HIS A 55 32.56 -3.70 -17.15
CA HIS A 55 32.69 -3.37 -18.57
C HIS A 55 34.19 -3.32 -18.95
N GLU A 56 34.62 -4.16 -19.90
CA GLU A 56 35.95 -4.03 -20.55
C GLU A 56 35.79 -3.44 -21.97
N GLN A 57 36.57 -2.40 -22.27
CA GLN A 57 36.53 -1.61 -23.50
C GLN A 57 37.29 -2.28 -24.67
N GLY A 58 36.78 -2.14 -25.90
CA GLY A 58 37.50 -2.52 -27.12
C GLY A 58 36.85 -2.08 -28.45
N LYS A 59 37.12 -0.83 -28.86
CA LYS A 59 37.22 -0.18 -30.20
C LYS A 59 36.41 -0.67 -31.45
N THR A 60 35.55 0.24 -31.93
CA THR A 60 35.21 0.73 -33.31
C THR A 60 35.34 -0.13 -34.58
N CYS A 61 34.30 -0.15 -35.42
CA CYS A 61 34.24 0.56 -36.73
C CYS A 61 32.85 0.49 -37.44
N ILE A 62 32.65 1.45 -38.35
CA ILE A 62 31.49 1.98 -39.10
C ILE A 62 30.93 1.11 -40.26
N GLY A 63 29.63 1.22 -40.56
CA GLY A 63 29.00 0.77 -41.82
C GLY A 63 27.46 0.77 -41.83
N GLU A 64 26.84 1.50 -42.77
CA GLU A 64 25.39 1.67 -42.97
C GLU A 64 24.70 0.51 -43.72
N ALA A 65 23.35 0.55 -43.65
CA ALA A 65 22.34 0.08 -44.61
C ALA A 65 21.60 -1.25 -44.34
N GLY A 66 20.28 -1.12 -44.15
CA GLY A 66 19.30 -1.78 -45.01
C GLY A 66 18.60 -3.04 -44.49
N ASP A 67 17.28 -2.89 -44.25
CA ASP A 67 16.24 -3.84 -44.68
C ASP A 67 16.17 -5.26 -44.08
N LYS A 68 15.24 -5.45 -43.12
CA LYS A 68 13.95 -6.17 -43.30
C LYS A 68 13.42 -6.66 -41.95
N MET A 69 12.34 -6.04 -41.50
CA MET A 69 11.45 -6.59 -40.48
C MET A 69 10.51 -7.61 -41.15
N GLN A 70 10.58 -8.85 -40.72
CA GLN A 70 9.49 -9.82 -40.88
C GLN A 70 9.50 -10.79 -39.70
N GLU A 71 8.52 -10.54 -38.82
CA GLU A 71 7.64 -11.52 -38.18
C GLU A 71 8.26 -12.68 -37.38
N ALA A 72 8.16 -12.56 -36.05
CA ALA A 72 8.07 -13.70 -35.16
C ALA A 72 6.90 -13.45 -34.20
N GLU A 73 5.70 -13.82 -34.65
CA GLU A 73 4.60 -14.15 -33.75
C GLU A 73 5.00 -15.37 -32.91
N GLY A 74 5.03 -15.23 -31.59
CA GLY A 74 5.37 -16.35 -30.70
C GLY A 74 5.96 -15.96 -29.36
N LEU A 75 5.42 -14.93 -28.69
CA LEU A 75 5.71 -14.65 -27.28
C LEU A 75 4.41 -14.34 -26.51
N SER A 76 3.43 -15.22 -26.65
CA SER A 76 2.40 -15.38 -25.62
C SER A 76 2.86 -16.44 -24.63
N VAL A 77 2.57 -16.21 -23.36
CA VAL A 77 2.70 -17.18 -22.25
C VAL A 77 4.10 -17.37 -21.71
N TRP A 78 4.64 -16.35 -21.03
CA TRP A 78 5.18 -16.48 -19.67
C TRP A 78 5.02 -15.14 -18.93
N ARG A 79 3.77 -14.70 -18.72
CA ARG A 79 3.52 -13.78 -17.60
C ARG A 79 3.69 -14.60 -16.33
N LYS A 80 4.91 -14.65 -15.80
CA LYS A 80 5.09 -14.89 -14.37
C LYS A 80 4.32 -13.76 -13.69
N THR A 81 3.14 -14.05 -13.17
CA THR A 81 2.50 -13.21 -12.17
C THR A 81 3.32 -13.34 -10.90
N GLU A 82 4.46 -12.65 -10.87
CA GLU A 82 4.94 -12.07 -9.63
C GLU A 82 3.87 -11.06 -9.24
N THR A 83 2.95 -11.47 -8.38
CA THR A 83 2.24 -10.51 -7.53
C THR A 83 3.33 -9.82 -6.73
N ILE A 84 3.87 -8.72 -7.26
CA ILE A 84 4.60 -7.76 -6.47
C ILE A 84 3.57 -7.31 -5.44
N LEU A 85 3.57 -7.91 -4.26
CA LEU A 85 2.92 -7.30 -3.11
C LEU A 85 3.59 -5.93 -3.00
N ALA A 86 2.84 -4.88 -3.34
CA ALA A 86 3.35 -3.52 -3.22
C ALA A 86 3.81 -3.37 -1.76
N VAL A 87 5.11 -3.19 -1.57
CA VAL A 87 5.66 -2.95 -0.24
C VAL A 87 5.07 -1.62 0.21
N GLN A 88 4.28 -1.65 1.29
CA GLN A 88 3.70 -0.46 1.90
C GLN A 88 4.78 0.16 2.77
N THR A 89 5.00 1.47 2.67
CA THR A 89 6.09 2.13 3.39
C THR A 89 5.64 3.50 3.88
N ILE A 90 5.96 3.78 5.14
CA ILE A 90 5.75 5.06 5.81
C ILE A 90 7.01 5.45 6.59
N ILE A 91 7.32 6.74 6.61
CA ILE A 91 8.46 7.30 7.33
C ILE A 91 7.94 8.35 8.31
N PHE A 92 8.27 8.18 9.58
CA PHE A 92 7.96 9.11 10.65
C PHE A 92 9.19 9.97 10.96
N TYR A 93 9.00 11.26 11.22
CA TYR A 93 10.05 12.20 11.59
C TYR A 93 9.70 12.89 12.92
N GLU A 94 10.68 13.01 13.83
CA GLU A 94 10.47 13.65 15.13
C GLU A 94 10.17 15.15 15.03
N ASP A 95 10.69 15.83 14.00
CA ASP A 95 10.53 17.27 13.80
C ASP A 95 9.70 17.58 12.54
N LYS A 96 9.29 18.85 12.40
CA LYS A 96 8.53 19.32 11.23
C LYS A 96 9.38 19.32 9.96
N ASN A 97 8.73 19.33 8.79
CA ASN A 97 9.36 19.42 7.48
C ASN A 97 10.41 18.32 7.21
N PHE A 98 10.13 17.11 7.68
CA PHE A 98 10.92 15.89 7.44
C PHE A 98 12.34 15.98 8.02
N GLN A 99 12.47 16.60 9.19
CA GLN A 99 13.73 16.82 9.90
C GLN A 99 13.83 15.96 11.17
N GLY A 100 15.01 15.97 11.79
CA GLY A 100 15.29 15.24 13.02
C GLY A 100 15.49 13.74 12.80
N ARG A 101 15.33 12.95 13.86
CA ARG A 101 15.40 11.49 13.78
C ARG A 101 14.21 10.96 12.98
N SER A 102 14.46 9.99 12.11
CA SER A 102 13.42 9.30 11.37
C SER A 102 13.29 7.82 11.76
N TYR A 103 12.13 7.24 11.47
CA TYR A 103 11.86 5.82 11.57
C TYR A 103 11.03 5.36 10.37
N ASP A 104 11.57 4.39 9.63
CA ASP A 104 10.94 3.78 8.47
C ASP A 104 10.17 2.53 8.93
N CYS A 105 8.92 2.42 8.49
CA CYS A 105 8.02 1.33 8.87
C CYS A 105 7.33 0.75 7.63
N ASP A 106 7.24 -0.57 7.57
CA ASP A 106 6.67 -1.34 6.45
C ASP A 106 5.63 -2.38 6.89
N ALA A 107 5.28 -2.39 8.19
CA ALA A 107 4.34 -3.32 8.79
C ALA A 107 3.53 -2.68 9.93
N ASP A 108 2.51 -3.39 10.42
CA ASP A 108 1.80 -3.03 11.65
C ASP A 108 2.78 -2.93 12.83
N CYS A 109 2.65 -1.88 13.65
CA CYS A 109 3.48 -1.68 14.84
C CYS A 109 2.60 -1.26 16.01
N ALA A 110 2.49 -2.12 17.02
CA ALA A 110 1.62 -1.92 18.18
C ALA A 110 2.19 -0.97 19.24
N ASP A 111 3.51 -0.74 19.25
CA ASP A 111 4.15 0.23 20.15
C ASP A 111 5.39 0.83 19.49
N MET A 112 5.34 2.12 19.22
CA MET A 112 6.42 2.88 18.58
C MET A 112 7.33 3.61 19.56
N HIS A 113 7.10 3.50 20.87
CA HIS A 113 7.79 4.32 21.86
C HIS A 113 9.32 4.16 21.83
N SER A 114 9.82 2.97 21.47
CA SER A 114 11.27 2.71 21.32
C SER A 114 11.89 3.32 20.05
N HIS A 115 11.07 3.66 19.04
CA HIS A 115 11.54 4.15 17.75
C HIS A 115 11.70 5.68 17.76
N PHE A 116 10.78 6.40 18.38
CA PHE A 116 10.81 7.86 18.51
C PHE A 116 9.98 8.33 19.71
N SER A 117 10.27 9.54 20.18
CA SER A 117 9.59 10.15 21.34
C SER A 117 8.35 10.97 20.97
N ARG A 118 8.35 11.52 19.76
CA ARG A 118 7.31 12.38 19.16
C ARG A 118 7.31 12.24 17.63
N CYS A 119 6.26 12.68 16.95
CA CYS A 119 6.16 12.65 15.50
C CYS A 119 5.51 13.93 14.98
N ASN A 120 6.31 14.75 14.29
CA ASN A 120 5.86 16.05 13.78
C ASN A 120 5.74 16.10 12.26
N SER A 121 6.33 15.17 11.50
CA SER A 121 6.08 15.07 10.06
C SER A 121 6.16 13.64 9.57
N ILE A 122 5.47 13.33 8.47
CA ILE A 122 5.29 11.97 7.95
C ILE A 122 5.37 11.96 6.43
N ARG A 123 6.04 10.97 5.85
CA ARG A 123 5.94 10.63 4.43
C ARG A 123 5.31 9.25 4.28
N VAL A 124 4.22 9.16 3.52
CA VAL A 124 3.63 7.89 3.11
C VAL A 124 4.04 7.64 1.67
N GLU A 125 4.98 6.73 1.47
CA GLU A 125 5.48 6.37 0.14
C GLU A 125 4.48 5.48 -0.60
N SER A 126 3.80 4.58 0.13
CA SER A 126 2.84 3.63 -0.43
C SER A 126 1.92 3.05 0.65
N GLY A 127 0.73 2.64 0.23
CA GLY A 127 -0.29 2.03 1.07
C GLY A 127 -1.20 3.05 1.76
N CYS A 128 -2.19 2.48 2.44
CA CYS A 128 -3.03 3.22 3.39
C CYS A 128 -2.59 2.86 4.80
N TRP A 129 -2.40 3.88 5.63
CA TRP A 129 -1.95 3.76 7.00
C TRP A 129 -2.96 4.36 7.96
N VAL A 130 -3.25 3.63 9.04
CA VAL A 130 -4.03 4.14 10.17
C VAL A 130 -3.07 4.30 11.33
N LEU A 131 -2.91 5.54 11.79
CA LEU A 131 -2.07 5.90 12.91
C LEU A 131 -2.92 6.09 14.15
N TYR A 132 -2.35 5.78 15.31
CA TYR A 132 -3.03 5.86 16.59
C TYR A 132 -2.20 6.64 17.60
N GLU A 133 -2.89 7.50 18.36
CA GLU A 133 -2.29 8.32 19.42
C GLU A 133 -1.67 7.47 20.53
N ARG A 134 -2.25 6.31 20.87
CA ARG A 134 -1.79 5.43 21.96
C ARG A 134 -1.26 4.09 21.44
N PRO A 135 -0.45 3.38 22.24
CA PRO A 135 -0.06 2.00 21.93
C PRO A 135 -1.29 1.09 21.79
N ASN A 136 -1.09 -0.06 21.14
CA ASN A 136 -2.10 -1.08 20.92
C ASN A 136 -3.35 -0.57 20.17
N TYR A 137 -3.14 0.29 19.17
CA TYR A 137 -4.17 0.78 18.24
C TYR A 137 -5.32 1.50 18.96
N ALA A 138 -4.98 2.33 19.95
CA ALA A 138 -5.94 3.02 20.78
C ALA A 138 -5.81 4.55 20.69
N GLY A 139 -6.86 5.26 21.13
CA GLY A 139 -6.90 6.72 21.11
C GLY A 139 -7.36 7.27 19.77
N TYR A 140 -6.98 8.51 19.46
CA TYR A 140 -7.34 9.13 18.20
C TYR A 140 -6.73 8.37 17.02
N GLN A 141 -7.55 8.19 15.98
CA GLN A 141 -7.14 7.57 14.72
C GLN A 141 -6.87 8.65 13.68
N TYR A 142 -5.86 8.45 12.84
CA TYR A 142 -5.55 9.30 11.71
C TYR A 142 -5.36 8.42 10.47
N VAL A 143 -6.16 8.63 9.44
CA VAL A 143 -6.09 7.85 8.19
C VAL A 143 -5.25 8.62 7.18
N LEU A 144 -4.10 8.07 6.81
CA LEU A 144 -3.17 8.66 5.86
C LEU A 144 -3.07 7.77 4.62
N THR A 145 -3.14 8.40 3.46
CA THR A 145 -2.82 7.81 2.16
C THR A 145 -1.48 8.35 1.67
N ARG A 146 -0.98 7.81 0.54
CA ARG A 146 0.25 8.26 -0.12
C ARG A 146 0.34 9.78 -0.16
N GLY A 147 1.44 10.34 0.31
CA GLY A 147 1.66 11.78 0.34
C GLY A 147 2.67 12.26 1.38
N GLU A 148 2.93 13.55 1.33
CA GLU A 148 3.83 14.24 2.25
C GLU A 148 3.04 15.09 3.24
N TYR A 149 3.34 14.92 4.52
CA TYR A 149 2.68 15.61 5.62
C TYR A 149 3.72 16.36 6.47
N PRO A 150 4.04 17.62 6.15
CA PRO A 150 5.15 18.36 6.76
C PRO A 150 4.94 18.78 8.23
N GLU A 151 3.71 18.72 8.73
CA GLU A 151 3.37 19.00 10.13
C GLU A 151 2.13 18.21 10.58
N TYR A 152 1.95 17.99 11.89
CA TYR A 152 0.87 17.12 12.40
C TYR A 152 -0.54 17.61 12.10
N GLN A 153 -0.72 18.92 11.91
CA GLN A 153 -1.97 19.52 11.45
C GLN A 153 -2.39 19.02 10.06
N ARG A 154 -1.44 18.57 9.22
CA ARG A 154 -1.71 18.12 7.85
C ARG A 154 -2.42 16.76 7.79
N TRP A 155 -2.30 15.93 8.83
CA TRP A 155 -3.12 14.73 9.01
C TRP A 155 -4.24 14.92 10.04
N MET A 156 -4.53 16.19 10.40
CA MET A 156 -5.52 16.56 11.42
C MET A 156 -5.18 16.03 12.82
N GLY A 157 -3.88 15.89 13.13
CA GLY A 157 -3.38 15.57 14.45
C GLY A 157 -3.78 16.62 15.49
N TYR A 158 -4.27 16.19 16.65
CA TYR A 158 -4.49 17.09 17.78
C TYR A 158 -3.18 17.46 18.49
N ASN A 159 -2.19 16.57 18.42
CA ASN A 159 -0.85 16.70 18.98
C ASN A 159 0.15 15.93 18.07
N ASP A 160 1.41 15.91 18.46
CA ASP A 160 2.51 15.21 17.79
C ASP A 160 2.73 13.77 18.30
N THR A 161 1.74 13.20 18.98
CA THR A 161 1.86 11.86 19.58
C THR A 161 1.29 10.81 18.65
N ILE A 162 2.16 9.94 18.13
CA ILE A 162 1.82 8.70 17.42
C ILE A 162 2.52 7.55 18.14
N ARG A 163 1.79 6.50 18.49
CA ARG A 163 2.32 5.39 19.31
C ARG A 163 2.04 4.01 18.74
N SER A 164 1.16 3.89 17.75
CA SER A 164 1.02 2.67 16.97
C SER A 164 0.50 2.97 15.57
N CYS A 165 0.73 2.07 14.63
CA CYS A 165 0.19 2.17 13.27
C CYS A 165 -0.23 0.81 12.73
N ARG A 166 -1.12 0.83 11.74
CA ARG A 166 -1.49 -0.33 10.94
C ARG A 166 -1.53 0.02 9.47
N THR A 167 -1.24 -0.96 8.64
CA THR A 167 -1.33 -0.84 7.20
C THR A 167 -2.35 -1.83 6.64
N PHE A 168 -3.06 -1.42 5.59
CA PHE A 168 -4.11 -2.25 5.00
C PHE A 168 -3.89 -2.32 3.49
N SER A 169 -3.51 -3.50 3.01
CA SER A 169 -3.46 -3.77 1.58
C SER A 169 -4.88 -3.73 1.02
N TYR A 170 -5.11 -2.93 -0.01
CA TYR A 170 -6.33 -2.96 -0.80
C TYR A 170 -5.98 -3.11 -2.27
N THR A 171 -6.72 -3.97 -2.96
CA THR A 171 -6.66 -4.02 -4.42
C THR A 171 -7.48 -2.86 -4.96
N SER A 172 -6.80 -1.85 -5.51
CA SER A 172 -7.46 -0.72 -6.16
C SER A 172 -8.38 -1.18 -7.30
N GLY A 173 -9.45 -0.43 -7.54
CA GLY A 173 -10.41 -0.70 -8.62
C GLY A 173 -11.64 -1.53 -8.25
N GLY A 174 -11.78 -1.95 -6.99
CA GLY A 174 -13.03 -2.53 -6.47
C GLY A 174 -14.14 -1.49 -6.24
N PRO A 175 -15.42 -1.91 -6.14
CA PRO A 175 -16.52 -1.01 -5.81
C PRO A 175 -16.37 -0.43 -4.39
N TYR A 176 -17.08 0.66 -4.13
CA TYR A 176 -17.24 1.21 -2.78
C TYR A 176 -18.71 1.16 -2.43
N ARG A 177 -19.03 0.55 -1.28
CA ARG A 177 -20.42 0.45 -0.86
C ARG A 177 -20.54 0.32 0.65
N MET A 178 -21.31 1.21 1.26
CA MET A 178 -21.59 1.24 2.69
C MET A 178 -23.08 1.51 2.93
N ARG A 179 -23.67 0.80 3.88
CA ARG A 179 -25.02 1.10 4.41
C ARG A 179 -24.91 1.67 5.79
N VAL A 180 -25.66 2.74 6.06
CA VAL A 180 -25.73 3.40 7.37
C VAL A 180 -27.17 3.32 7.89
N TYR A 181 -27.31 3.24 9.21
CA TYR A 181 -28.58 2.99 9.87
C TYR A 181 -28.80 3.95 11.04
N GLU A 182 -30.06 4.37 11.20
CA GLU A 182 -30.52 5.29 12.25
C GLU A 182 -30.53 4.65 13.65
N ARG A 183 -30.54 3.32 13.75
CA ARG A 183 -30.53 2.61 15.03
C ARG A 183 -29.43 1.54 15.10
N PRO A 184 -29.09 1.07 16.31
CA PRO A 184 -28.20 -0.09 16.47
C PRO A 184 -28.74 -1.34 15.76
N ASP A 185 -27.88 -2.33 15.56
CA ASP A 185 -28.24 -3.65 15.03
C ASP A 185 -28.97 -3.61 13.67
N PHE A 186 -28.57 -2.66 12.81
CA PHE A 186 -29.09 -2.48 11.45
C PHE A 186 -30.59 -2.18 11.38
N GLN A 187 -31.11 -1.53 12.42
CA GLN A 187 -32.53 -1.16 12.52
C GLN A 187 -32.79 0.30 12.10
N GLY A 188 -34.06 0.64 11.93
CA GLY A 188 -34.51 2.00 11.62
C GLY A 188 -34.32 2.39 10.16
N GLN A 189 -34.29 3.69 9.88
CA GLN A 189 -34.03 4.17 8.52
C GLN A 189 -32.64 3.74 8.04
N MET A 190 -32.55 3.32 6.78
CA MET A 190 -31.32 2.87 6.13
C MET A 190 -31.06 3.69 4.86
N MET A 191 -29.79 3.99 4.60
CA MET A 191 -29.34 4.55 3.33
C MET A 191 -28.03 3.88 2.88
N GLU A 192 -27.93 3.61 1.59
CA GLU A 192 -26.73 3.07 0.94
C GLU A 192 -25.94 4.20 0.25
N PHE A 193 -24.62 4.16 0.37
CA PHE A 193 -23.68 5.11 -0.19
C PHE A 193 -22.58 4.38 -0.97
N ASN A 194 -22.24 4.95 -2.12
CA ASN A 194 -21.16 4.52 -3.02
C ASN A 194 -20.18 5.66 -3.37
N GLU A 195 -20.42 6.83 -2.79
CA GLU A 195 -19.70 8.09 -3.00
C GLU A 195 -19.40 8.76 -1.66
N ASP A 196 -18.53 9.77 -1.71
CA ASP A 196 -18.19 10.57 -0.55
C ASP A 196 -19.40 11.42 -0.10
N CYS A 197 -19.48 11.70 1.20
CA CYS A 197 -20.57 12.44 1.81
C CYS A 197 -20.02 13.55 2.71
N GLU A 198 -20.10 14.80 2.24
CA GLU A 198 -19.63 15.97 3.00
C GLU A 198 -20.53 16.34 4.19
N SER A 199 -21.81 15.95 4.14
CA SER A 199 -22.80 16.27 5.18
C SER A 199 -23.83 15.15 5.31
N VAL A 200 -23.70 14.36 6.37
CA VAL A 200 -24.66 13.30 6.71
C VAL A 200 -26.02 13.89 7.04
N GLN A 201 -26.06 15.06 7.69
CA GLN A 201 -27.30 15.78 7.99
C GLN A 201 -28.10 16.09 6.73
N ASP A 202 -27.45 16.50 5.65
CA ASP A 202 -28.16 16.89 4.43
C ASP A 202 -28.60 15.66 3.62
N ARG A 203 -27.77 14.61 3.60
CA ARG A 203 -28.00 13.40 2.79
C ARG A 203 -28.89 12.39 3.48
N PHE A 204 -28.60 12.06 4.74
CA PHE A 204 -29.29 11.04 5.53
C PHE A 204 -30.37 11.63 6.44
N ARG A 205 -30.47 12.97 6.55
CA ARG A 205 -31.43 13.69 7.41
C ARG A 205 -31.30 13.38 8.91
N SER A 206 -30.17 12.80 9.32
CA SER A 206 -29.77 12.53 10.70
C SER A 206 -28.34 13.04 10.92
N ARG A 207 -27.98 13.35 12.18
CA ARG A 207 -26.59 13.67 12.58
C ARG A 207 -25.83 12.46 13.10
N ASP A 208 -26.56 11.38 13.35
CA ASP A 208 -26.07 10.20 14.05
C ASP A 208 -26.21 8.97 13.15
N ILE A 209 -25.15 8.17 13.12
CA ILE A 209 -25.10 6.84 12.52
C ILE A 209 -24.86 5.86 13.66
N TYR A 210 -25.86 5.03 13.96
CA TYR A 210 -25.79 4.11 15.10
C TYR A 210 -25.22 2.76 14.72
N SER A 211 -25.44 2.28 13.51
CA SER A 211 -24.83 1.07 12.98
C SER A 211 -24.57 1.20 11.47
N CYS A 212 -23.63 0.42 10.95
CA CYS A 212 -23.30 0.44 9.53
C CYS A 212 -22.75 -0.91 9.03
N ASN A 213 -22.92 -1.17 7.74
CA ASN A 213 -22.35 -2.32 7.07
C ASN A 213 -21.50 -1.82 5.89
N VAL A 214 -20.19 -1.97 6.00
CA VAL A 214 -19.26 -1.70 4.91
C VAL A 214 -19.17 -2.98 4.09
N MET A 215 -19.79 -2.96 2.91
CA MET A 215 -19.77 -4.13 2.03
C MET A 215 -18.49 -4.14 1.20
N ASP A 216 -18.09 -2.97 0.70
CA ASP A 216 -17.01 -2.84 -0.27
C ASP A 216 -16.19 -1.56 -0.03
N GLY A 217 -14.87 -1.66 -0.26
CA GLY A 217 -13.92 -0.55 -0.09
C GLY A 217 -13.56 -0.24 1.36
N TYR A 218 -12.57 0.65 1.53
CA TYR A 218 -12.25 1.27 2.81
C TYR A 218 -12.81 2.68 2.87
N TRP A 219 -13.25 3.08 4.06
CA TRP A 219 -13.89 4.37 4.30
C TRP A 219 -13.29 5.04 5.54
N THR A 220 -13.38 6.36 5.58
CA THR A 220 -13.12 7.14 6.79
C THR A 220 -14.40 7.87 7.18
N LEU A 221 -14.88 7.64 8.41
CA LEU A 221 -15.93 8.45 9.02
C LEU A 221 -15.32 9.61 9.80
N TYR A 222 -16.02 10.73 9.81
CA TYR A 222 -15.62 11.96 10.47
C TYR A 222 -16.74 12.44 11.40
N GLU A 223 -16.35 12.88 12.60
CA GLU A 223 -17.28 13.43 13.59
C GLU A 223 -18.01 14.69 13.09
N HIS A 224 -17.35 15.53 12.28
CA HIS A 224 -17.92 16.77 11.76
C HIS A 224 -18.12 16.74 10.24
N PRO A 225 -18.99 17.62 9.70
CA PRO A 225 -19.12 17.82 8.26
C PRO A 225 -17.80 18.24 7.61
N SER A 226 -17.72 18.10 6.29
CA SER A 226 -16.58 18.50 5.46
C SER A 226 -15.25 17.85 5.88
N TYR A 227 -15.30 16.58 6.29
CA TYR A 227 -14.16 15.73 6.60
C TYR A 227 -13.29 16.26 7.76
N ARG A 228 -13.93 16.67 8.86
CA ARG A 228 -13.27 17.28 10.03
C ARG A 228 -13.58 16.53 11.33
N GLY A 229 -12.80 16.84 12.37
CA GLY A 229 -12.95 16.25 13.69
C GLY A 229 -12.30 14.87 13.78
N ARG A 230 -12.75 14.06 14.74
CA ARG A 230 -12.21 12.71 14.93
C ARG A 230 -12.48 11.83 13.70
N GLN A 231 -11.50 11.00 13.38
CA GLN A 231 -11.56 10.08 12.24
C GLN A 231 -11.76 8.64 12.74
N TYR A 232 -12.47 7.84 11.96
CA TYR A 232 -12.66 6.41 12.22
C TYR A 232 -12.44 5.63 10.94
N PHE A 233 -11.46 4.73 10.95
CA PHE A 233 -11.19 3.85 9.82
C PHE A 233 -12.20 2.71 9.77
N MET A 234 -12.81 2.52 8.59
CA MET A 234 -13.78 1.46 8.36
C MET A 234 -13.29 0.52 7.26
N ARG A 235 -13.11 -0.75 7.63
CA ARG A 235 -12.90 -1.86 6.70
C ARG A 235 -14.22 -2.58 6.40
N PRO A 236 -14.30 -3.41 5.34
CA PRO A 236 -15.45 -4.27 5.11
C PRO A 236 -15.82 -5.07 6.35
N GLY A 237 -17.10 -5.07 6.68
CA GLY A 237 -17.62 -5.69 7.89
C GLY A 237 -18.90 -5.06 8.40
N GLU A 238 -19.49 -5.79 9.35
CA GLU A 238 -20.70 -5.42 10.07
C GLU A 238 -20.35 -4.71 11.39
N TYR A 239 -20.87 -3.50 11.56
CA TYR A 239 -20.70 -2.71 12.78
C TYR A 239 -22.08 -2.43 13.39
N ARG A 240 -22.43 -3.16 14.44
CA ARG A 240 -23.78 -3.16 15.04
C ARG A 240 -24.03 -1.95 15.93
N LYS A 241 -22.96 -1.27 16.38
CA LYS A 241 -23.02 -0.05 17.20
C LYS A 241 -21.80 0.83 16.95
N PHE A 242 -21.90 2.12 17.26
CA PHE A 242 -20.81 3.08 17.04
C PHE A 242 -19.51 2.79 17.78
N SER A 243 -19.58 2.09 18.91
CA SER A 243 -18.37 1.66 19.62
C SER A 243 -17.56 0.62 18.84
N ASP A 244 -18.16 -0.09 17.88
CA ASP A 244 -17.48 -1.14 17.11
C ASP A 244 -16.39 -0.58 16.18
N TRP A 245 -16.49 0.69 15.78
CA TRP A 245 -15.44 1.40 15.04
C TRP A 245 -14.59 2.34 15.92
N GLY A 246 -14.75 2.25 17.25
CA GLY A 246 -13.98 3.03 18.22
C GLY A 246 -14.50 4.44 18.48
N ALA A 247 -15.71 4.79 18.04
CA ALA A 247 -16.33 6.07 18.40
C ALA A 247 -16.90 6.07 19.81
N THR A 248 -16.91 7.25 20.45
CA THR A 248 -17.50 7.45 21.78
C THR A 248 -18.97 7.85 21.73
N CYS A 249 -19.47 8.29 20.57
CA CYS A 249 -20.87 8.61 20.31
C CYS A 249 -21.23 8.30 18.84
N ALA A 250 -22.51 8.32 18.51
CA ALA A 250 -23.02 8.02 17.16
C ALA A 250 -22.84 9.19 16.16
N THR A 251 -22.44 10.37 16.64
CA THR A 251 -22.34 11.57 15.82
C THR A 251 -21.34 11.38 14.68
N THR A 252 -21.85 11.48 13.46
CA THR A 252 -21.07 11.33 12.24
C THR A 252 -21.49 12.42 11.27
N GLY A 253 -20.60 13.38 11.04
CA GLY A 253 -20.90 14.55 10.20
C GLY A 253 -20.59 14.35 8.73
N SER A 254 -19.59 13.52 8.39
CA SER A 254 -19.20 13.21 7.01
C SER A 254 -18.47 11.88 6.91
N PHE A 255 -18.31 11.36 5.69
CA PHE A 255 -17.46 10.21 5.41
C PHE A 255 -16.94 10.23 3.97
N ARG A 256 -15.78 9.61 3.73
CA ARG A 256 -15.19 9.49 2.40
C ARG A 256 -14.60 8.12 2.15
N ARG A 257 -14.50 7.75 0.89
CA ARG A 257 -13.79 6.57 0.40
C ARG A 257 -12.29 6.81 0.49
N ILE A 258 -11.54 5.76 0.77
CA ILE A 258 -10.08 5.77 0.72
C ILE A 258 -9.69 5.20 -0.63
N THR A 259 -9.35 6.07 -1.59
CA THR A 259 -9.07 5.68 -2.99
C THR A 259 -7.60 5.53 -3.30
N ASP A 260 -6.74 6.17 -2.53
CA ASP A 260 -5.32 6.32 -2.83
C ASP A 260 -4.50 5.33 -1.99
N PHE A 261 -3.97 4.31 -2.66
CA PHE A 261 -3.15 3.23 -2.10
C PHE A 261 -1.77 3.21 -2.75
#